data_AF-A0AAJ1Z5U7-F1
#
_entry.id   AF-A0AAJ1Z5U7-F1
#
_cell.length_a   1.000
_cell.length_b   1.000
_cell.length_c   1.000
_cell.angle_alpha   90.00
_cell.angle_beta   90.00
_cell.angle_gamma   90.00
#
_symmetry.space_group_name_H-M   'P 1'
#
loop_
_entity.id
_entity.type
_entity.pdbx_description
1 polymer ?
#
loop_
_entity_poly.entity_id
_entity_poly.type
_entity_poly.pdbx_seq_one_letter_code
_entity_poly.pdbx_strand_id
1 'polypeptide(L)'
;MKIVPGLKLAAYFRYLPPSWEFSLCVLAAFALTDLSRDGASRALRIAVALVALAVIAAIWTTHRHGLSLHGRLALGNAIFLAVVLLAMAALAWRSRSGETRRRALAALLVLEAVVCFAIPTLSTPSRGAVALDGVHYLQANLGFQRFVTLGPVQPNYGAYFGIASINHNDLPIPRIWTDYVERHLDSNAPPILFTGSSRQDSAGPSAADQLIANLDAYRRVGVRYVLAPKESPGQPAFASLAHYVDETPQPALREVFSDKVMRVFELANPAPYFSAPGCTLVADTRNSVEADCTAASSVTRLELFMRGWRATVNGEATPIAQTGEIFQRIALPAGRSTIRFEFAPPFIGWAWAAFVIGWILFAIAFTSFAARSHRQPQ
;
A
#
# COMPACT_ATOMS: atom_id res chain seq x y z
N MET A 1 -22.45 15.15 7.64
CA MET A 1 -22.47 14.11 8.69
C MET A 1 -21.13 14.12 9.43
N LYS A 2 -21.03 14.79 10.59
CA LYS A 2 -19.81 14.94 11.42
C LYS A 2 -20.06 14.37 12.84
N ILE A 3 -20.44 13.10 12.95
CA ILE A 3 -20.96 12.54 14.22
C ILE A 3 -19.87 11.80 15.03
N VAL A 4 -18.76 11.37 14.42
CA VAL A 4 -17.71 10.63 15.11
C VAL A 4 -16.32 11.23 14.80
N PRO A 5 -15.58 11.73 15.81
CA PRO A 5 -14.19 12.17 15.63
C PRO A 5 -13.32 11.07 15.03
N GLY A 6 -12.47 11.41 14.06
CA GLY A 6 -11.57 10.44 13.40
C GLY A 6 -12.22 9.57 12.32
N LEU A 7 -13.56 9.56 12.18
CA LEU A 7 -14.26 8.76 11.16
C LEU A 7 -13.80 9.07 9.72
N LYS A 8 -13.50 10.34 9.44
CA LYS A 8 -12.98 10.78 8.14
C LYS A 8 -11.55 10.31 7.85
N LEU A 9 -10.80 9.91 8.87
CA LEU A 9 -9.41 9.46 8.76
C LEU A 9 -9.34 7.93 8.62
N ALA A 10 -10.40 7.21 8.97
CA ALA A 10 -10.45 5.77 8.83
C ALA A 10 -10.67 5.37 7.36
N ALA A 11 -9.76 4.56 6.83
CA ALA A 11 -9.89 3.96 5.51
C ALA A 11 -10.94 2.83 5.52
N TYR A 12 -12.21 3.17 5.73
CA TYR A 12 -13.31 2.21 5.77
C TYR A 12 -13.34 1.31 4.54
N PHE A 13 -13.09 1.87 3.36
CA PHE A 13 -13.00 1.12 2.11
C PHE A 13 -11.91 0.03 2.13
N ARG A 14 -10.86 0.15 2.96
CA ARG A 14 -9.76 -0.82 3.09
C ARG A 14 -10.02 -1.88 4.15
N TYR A 15 -10.62 -1.50 5.28
CA TYR A 15 -10.73 -2.37 6.47
C TYR A 15 -12.14 -2.86 6.79
N LEU A 16 -13.17 -2.15 6.32
CA LEU A 16 -14.55 -2.59 6.54
C LEU A 16 -14.83 -3.88 5.78
N PRO A 17 -14.52 -4.04 4.47
CA PRO A 17 -14.83 -5.26 3.72
C PRO A 17 -14.42 -6.56 4.41
N PRO A 18 -13.13 -6.73 4.78
CA PRO A 18 -12.69 -7.96 5.45
C PRO A 18 -13.38 -8.19 6.81
N SER A 19 -13.77 -7.12 7.52
CA SER A 19 -14.36 -7.22 8.86
C SER A 19 -15.80 -7.76 8.82
N TRP A 20 -16.65 -7.28 7.92
CA TRP A 20 -18.00 -7.82 7.79
C TRP A 20 -18.01 -9.17 7.07
N GLU A 21 -17.10 -9.41 6.12
CA GLU A 21 -16.89 -10.73 5.51
C GLU A 21 -16.54 -11.79 6.57
N PHE A 22 -15.56 -11.52 7.45
CA PHE A 22 -15.22 -12.42 8.55
C PHE A 22 -16.42 -12.69 9.46
N SER A 23 -17.17 -11.64 9.82
CA SER A 23 -18.37 -11.76 10.65
C SER A 23 -19.43 -12.65 9.99
N LEU A 24 -19.64 -12.51 8.68
CA LEU A 24 -20.55 -13.37 7.91
C LEU A 24 -20.07 -14.82 7.85
N CYS A 25 -18.76 -15.07 7.71
CA CYS A 25 -18.21 -16.42 7.76
C CYS A 25 -18.49 -17.10 9.12
N VAL A 26 -18.33 -16.37 10.23
CA VAL A 26 -18.63 -16.86 11.58
C VAL A 26 -20.13 -17.18 11.73
N LEU A 27 -21.00 -16.28 11.26
CA LEU A 27 -22.45 -16.51 11.27
C LEU A 27 -22.86 -17.69 10.40
N ALA A 28 -22.22 -17.88 9.24
CA ALA A 28 -22.45 -19.03 8.37
C ALA A 28 -22.06 -20.35 9.06
N ALA A 29 -20.97 -20.38 9.82
CA ALA A 29 -20.55 -21.55 10.59
C ALA A 29 -21.58 -21.90 11.70
N PHE A 30 -22.11 -20.90 12.40
CA PHE A 30 -23.20 -21.12 13.36
C PHE A 30 -24.47 -21.60 12.68
N ALA A 31 -24.86 -21.01 11.54
CA ALA A 31 -26.02 -21.44 10.77
C ALA A 31 -25.90 -22.90 10.30
N LEU A 32 -24.72 -23.33 9.84
CA LEU A 32 -24.46 -24.73 9.50
C LEU A 32 -24.61 -25.66 10.72
N THR A 33 -24.20 -25.20 11.90
CA THR A 33 -24.35 -25.97 13.14
C THR A 33 -25.83 -26.10 13.53
N ASP A 34 -26.60 -25.02 13.44
CA ASP A 34 -28.03 -25.02 13.78
C ASP A 34 -28.88 -25.84 12.79
N LEU A 35 -28.42 -25.99 11.54
CA LEU A 35 -29.10 -26.79 10.52
C LEU A 35 -29.18 -28.29 10.82
N SER A 36 -28.43 -28.79 11.80
CA SER A 36 -28.57 -30.16 12.30
C SER A 36 -29.75 -30.35 13.26
N ARG A 37 -30.41 -29.27 13.71
CA ARG A 37 -31.56 -29.30 14.63
C ARG A 37 -32.90 -29.39 13.88
N ASP A 38 -33.89 -30.03 14.50
CA ASP A 38 -35.24 -30.08 13.96
C ASP A 38 -35.90 -28.70 13.91
N GLY A 39 -36.58 -28.37 12.80
CA GLY A 39 -37.22 -27.08 12.57
C GLY A 39 -36.40 -26.04 11.79
N ALA A 40 -35.10 -26.27 11.54
CA ALA A 40 -34.21 -25.34 10.83
C ALA A 40 -34.55 -25.13 9.32
N SER A 41 -35.43 -25.96 8.76
CA SER A 41 -35.80 -25.90 7.33
C SER A 41 -36.57 -24.62 6.96
N ARG A 42 -37.42 -24.10 7.85
CA ARG A 42 -38.18 -22.85 7.60
C ARG A 42 -37.25 -21.65 7.58
N ALA A 43 -36.35 -21.56 8.57
CA ALA A 43 -35.36 -20.48 8.65
C ALA A 43 -34.46 -20.45 7.41
N LEU A 44 -34.01 -21.62 6.93
CA LEU A 44 -33.20 -21.69 5.72
C LEU A 44 -33.94 -21.21 4.47
N ARG A 45 -35.22 -21.58 4.28
CA ARG A 45 -36.02 -21.12 3.14
C ARG A 45 -36.18 -19.60 3.15
N ILE A 46 -36.41 -19.02 4.33
CA ILE A 46 -36.48 -17.56 4.52
C ILE A 46 -35.12 -16.94 4.16
N ALA A 47 -34.02 -17.50 4.66
CA ALA A 47 -32.68 -17.00 4.37
C ALA A 47 -32.37 -17.01 2.86
N VAL A 48 -32.65 -18.11 2.16
CA VAL A 48 -32.45 -18.20 0.70
C VAL A 48 -33.32 -17.18 -0.05
N ALA A 49 -34.57 -16.99 0.36
CA ALA A 49 -35.45 -15.98 -0.24
C ALA A 49 -34.92 -14.56 -0.03
N LEU A 50 -34.43 -14.24 1.18
CA LEU A 50 -33.82 -12.93 1.48
C LEU A 50 -32.54 -12.69 0.68
N VAL A 51 -31.69 -13.70 0.51
CA VAL A 51 -30.48 -13.60 -0.33
C VAL A 51 -30.86 -13.37 -1.79
N ALA A 52 -31.86 -14.09 -2.32
CA ALA A 52 -32.34 -13.88 -3.68
C ALA A 52 -32.89 -12.45 -3.88
N LEU A 53 -33.65 -11.92 -2.91
CA LEU A 53 -34.13 -10.54 -2.91
C LEU A 53 -32.99 -9.53 -2.87
N ALA A 54 -31.96 -9.77 -2.04
CA ALA A 54 -30.78 -8.91 -1.97
C ALA A 54 -30.01 -8.88 -3.31
N VAL A 55 -29.86 -10.03 -3.97
CA VAL A 55 -29.23 -10.11 -5.30
C VAL A 55 -30.05 -9.38 -6.36
N ILE A 56 -31.39 -9.52 -6.35
CA ILE A 56 -32.27 -8.77 -7.26
C ILE A 56 -32.14 -7.26 -7.01
N ALA A 57 -32.13 -6.83 -5.74
CA ALA A 57 -31.94 -5.43 -5.39
C ALA A 57 -30.57 -4.90 -5.83
N ALA A 58 -29.51 -5.70 -5.69
CA ALA A 58 -28.17 -5.36 -6.17
C ALA A 58 -28.13 -5.22 -7.70
N ILE A 59 -28.75 -6.13 -8.45
CA ILE A 59 -28.83 -6.04 -9.92
C ILE A 59 -29.63 -4.79 -10.33
N TRP A 60 -30.79 -4.55 -9.71
CA TRP A 60 -31.63 -3.40 -10.00
C TRP A 60 -30.91 -2.07 -9.73
N THR A 61 -30.25 -1.95 -8.58
CA THR A 61 -29.47 -0.74 -8.23
C THR A 61 -28.31 -0.51 -9.19
N THR A 62 -27.58 -1.58 -9.56
CA THR A 62 -26.47 -1.53 -10.52
C THR A 62 -26.95 -1.04 -11.89
N HIS A 63 -28.04 -1.62 -12.41
CA HIS A 63 -28.65 -1.22 -13.67
C HIS A 63 -29.14 0.24 -13.64
N ARG A 64 -29.78 0.68 -12.55
CA ARG A 64 -30.27 2.05 -12.38
C ARG A 64 -29.15 3.09 -12.47
N HIS A 65 -27.95 2.76 -12.02
CA HIS A 65 -26.78 3.65 -12.04
C HIS A 65 -25.96 3.53 -13.32
N GLY A 66 -26.47 2.85 -14.36
CA GLY A 66 -25.76 2.67 -15.63
C GLY A 66 -24.51 1.80 -15.51
N LEU A 67 -24.37 1.05 -14.42
CA LEU A 67 -23.28 0.10 -14.24
C LEU A 67 -23.67 -1.21 -14.93
N SER A 68 -22.79 -1.74 -15.77
CA SER A 68 -23.01 -3.03 -16.43
C SER A 68 -21.79 -3.93 -16.30
N LEU A 69 -22.07 -5.23 -16.21
CA LEU A 69 -21.06 -6.28 -16.17
C LEU A 69 -20.33 -6.31 -17.51
N HIS A 70 -19.06 -5.92 -17.50
CA HIS A 70 -18.21 -5.96 -18.68
C HIS A 70 -17.21 -7.11 -18.61
N GLY A 71 -17.06 -7.82 -19.73
CA GLY A 71 -16.08 -8.88 -19.88
C GLY A 71 -16.58 -10.28 -19.49
N ARG A 72 -15.83 -11.28 -19.95
CA ARG A 72 -16.19 -12.71 -19.80
C ARG A 72 -16.22 -13.16 -18.34
N LEU A 73 -15.30 -12.66 -17.51
CA LEU A 73 -15.23 -12.99 -16.08
C LEU A 73 -16.46 -12.48 -15.31
N ALA A 74 -16.94 -11.27 -15.63
CA ALA A 74 -18.11 -10.69 -14.99
C ALA A 74 -19.38 -11.50 -15.30
N LEU A 75 -19.56 -11.92 -16.56
CA LEU A 75 -20.65 -12.80 -16.95
C LEU A 75 -20.53 -14.19 -16.30
N GLY A 76 -19.31 -14.77 -16.27
CA GLY A 76 -19.04 -16.04 -15.63
C GLY A 76 -19.41 -16.04 -14.14
N ASN A 77 -19.03 -14.98 -13.42
CA ASN A 77 -19.38 -14.81 -12.00
C ASN A 77 -20.90 -14.68 -11.79
N ALA A 78 -21.61 -13.97 -12.67
CA ALA A 78 -23.06 -13.85 -12.57
C ALA A 78 -23.77 -15.20 -12.78
N ILE A 79 -23.33 -15.99 -13.76
CA ILE A 79 -23.83 -17.35 -13.99
C ILE A 79 -23.52 -18.23 -12.79
N PHE A 80 -22.30 -18.18 -12.26
CA PHE A 80 -21.89 -18.98 -11.12
C PHE A 80 -22.72 -18.65 -9.87
N LEU A 81 -22.95 -17.36 -9.59
CA LEU A 81 -23.84 -16.92 -8.52
C LEU A 81 -25.25 -17.46 -8.68
N ALA A 82 -25.82 -17.43 -9.89
CA ALA A 82 -27.13 -17.99 -10.17
C ALA A 82 -27.19 -19.51 -9.89
N VAL A 83 -26.17 -20.26 -10.29
CA VAL A 83 -26.06 -21.70 -10.02
C VAL A 83 -25.98 -21.97 -8.51
N VAL A 84 -25.20 -21.20 -7.76
CA VAL A 84 -25.09 -21.32 -6.29
C VAL A 84 -26.45 -21.04 -5.63
N LEU A 85 -27.16 -19.98 -6.04
CA LEU A 85 -28.50 -19.66 -5.52
C LEU A 85 -29.51 -20.76 -5.80
N LEU A 86 -29.51 -21.32 -7.01
CA LEU A 86 -30.39 -22.43 -7.39
C LEU A 86 -30.05 -23.70 -6.58
N ALA A 87 -28.77 -23.99 -6.35
CA ALA A 87 -28.34 -25.10 -5.51
C ALA A 87 -28.79 -24.92 -4.05
N MET A 88 -28.64 -23.72 -3.49
CA MET A 88 -29.14 -23.40 -2.14
C MET A 88 -30.66 -23.55 -2.06
N ALA A 89 -31.42 -23.06 -3.05
CA ALA A 89 -32.86 -23.25 -3.11
C ALA A 89 -33.23 -24.74 -3.20
N ALA A 90 -32.54 -25.52 -4.04
CA ALA A 90 -32.77 -26.97 -4.09
C ALA A 90 -32.54 -27.64 -2.71
N LEU A 91 -31.49 -27.25 -1.99
CA LEU A 91 -31.19 -27.81 -0.65
C LEU A 91 -32.17 -27.37 0.45
N ALA A 92 -32.76 -26.18 0.32
CA ALA A 92 -33.70 -25.64 1.28
C ALA A 92 -35.14 -26.16 1.10
N TRP A 93 -35.56 -26.42 -0.14
CA TRP A 93 -36.92 -26.90 -0.44
C TRP A 93 -37.01 -28.43 -0.58
N ARG A 94 -35.92 -29.15 -0.84
CA ARG A 94 -35.94 -30.62 -0.93
C ARG A 94 -35.94 -31.27 0.47
N SER A 95 -36.79 -32.28 0.65
CA SER A 95 -36.86 -33.06 1.89
C SER A 95 -35.61 -33.93 2.03
N ARG A 96 -34.69 -33.52 2.89
CA ARG A 96 -33.48 -34.25 3.29
C ARG A 96 -33.30 -34.11 4.80
N SER A 97 -32.58 -35.05 5.41
CA SER A 97 -32.18 -34.95 6.82
C SER A 97 -31.34 -33.68 7.05
N GLY A 98 -31.41 -33.13 8.27
CA GLY A 98 -30.62 -31.95 8.65
C GLY A 98 -29.13 -32.14 8.41
N GLU A 99 -28.61 -33.33 8.72
CA GLU A 99 -27.19 -33.66 8.55
C GLU A 99 -26.75 -33.72 7.09
N THR A 100 -27.54 -34.34 6.20
CA THR A 100 -27.22 -34.35 4.76
C THR A 100 -27.28 -32.94 4.18
N ARG A 101 -28.26 -32.13 4.61
CA ARG A 101 -28.39 -30.74 4.18
C ARG A 101 -27.19 -29.90 4.64
N ARG A 102 -26.78 -30.04 5.91
CA ARG A 102 -25.60 -29.38 6.47
C ARG A 102 -24.33 -29.70 5.68
N ARG A 103 -24.05 -30.99 5.43
CA ARG A 103 -22.88 -31.42 4.66
C ARG A 103 -22.92 -30.88 3.23
N ALA A 104 -24.09 -30.90 2.59
CA ALA A 104 -24.24 -30.41 1.22
C ALA A 104 -24.03 -28.88 1.12
N LEU A 105 -24.56 -28.11 2.08
CA LEU A 105 -24.33 -26.66 2.14
C LEU A 105 -22.87 -26.33 2.46
N ALA A 106 -22.24 -27.06 3.38
CA ALA A 106 -20.82 -26.90 3.66
C ALA A 106 -19.95 -27.19 2.42
N ALA A 107 -20.24 -28.27 1.70
CA ALA A 107 -19.54 -28.60 0.46
C ALA A 107 -19.77 -27.55 -0.63
N LEU A 108 -21.00 -27.02 -0.76
CA LEU A 108 -21.32 -25.94 -1.69
C LEU A 108 -20.53 -24.66 -1.37
N LEU A 109 -20.42 -24.28 -0.09
CA LEU A 109 -19.64 -23.13 0.37
C LEU A 109 -18.15 -23.30 0.07
N VAL A 110 -17.58 -24.48 0.35
CA VAL A 110 -16.17 -24.77 0.04
C VAL A 110 -15.93 -24.72 -1.48
N LEU A 111 -16.82 -25.31 -2.27
CA LEU A 111 -16.72 -25.28 -3.73
C LEU A 111 -16.80 -23.84 -4.26
N GLU A 112 -17.75 -23.05 -3.74
CA GLU A 112 -17.94 -21.65 -4.10
C GLU A 112 -16.68 -20.82 -3.80
N ALA A 113 -16.13 -20.92 -2.58
CA ALA A 113 -14.89 -20.27 -2.21
C ALA A 113 -13.70 -20.71 -3.09
N VAL A 114 -13.55 -22.00 -3.37
CA VAL A 114 -12.48 -22.53 -4.23
C VAL A 114 -12.61 -22.01 -5.65
N VAL A 115 -13.81 -22.00 -6.23
CA VAL A 115 -14.04 -21.51 -7.60
C VAL A 115 -13.80 -20.00 -7.67
N CYS A 116 -14.34 -19.24 -6.73
CA CYS A 116 -14.15 -17.79 -6.62
C CYS A 116 -12.68 -17.40 -6.39
N PHE A 117 -11.87 -18.27 -5.80
CA PHE A 117 -10.43 -18.06 -5.64
C PHE A 117 -9.64 -18.53 -6.87
N ALA A 118 -9.82 -19.80 -7.27
CA ALA A 118 -8.99 -20.44 -8.29
C ALA A 118 -9.21 -19.87 -9.69
N ILE A 119 -10.45 -19.56 -10.09
CA ILE A 119 -10.70 -19.03 -11.43
C ILE A 119 -9.98 -17.69 -11.62
N PRO A 120 -10.14 -16.66 -10.76
CA PRO A 120 -9.39 -15.42 -10.92
C PRO A 120 -7.87 -15.63 -10.89
N THR A 121 -7.36 -16.42 -9.94
CA THR A 121 -5.91 -16.68 -9.83
C THR A 121 -5.35 -17.35 -11.08
N LEU A 122 -6.01 -18.38 -11.60
CA LEU A 122 -5.57 -19.11 -12.79
C LEU A 122 -5.86 -18.38 -14.11
N SER A 123 -6.77 -17.39 -14.08
CA SER A 123 -7.07 -16.52 -15.23
C SER A 123 -6.10 -15.35 -15.34
N THR A 124 -5.21 -15.15 -14.37
CA THR A 124 -4.17 -14.12 -14.50
C THR A 124 -3.25 -14.46 -15.67
N PRO A 125 -2.84 -13.46 -16.48
CA PRO A 125 -1.91 -13.69 -17.58
C PRO A 125 -0.62 -14.35 -17.05
N SER A 126 -0.32 -15.57 -17.51
CA SER A 126 0.89 -16.30 -17.10
C SER A 126 2.17 -15.74 -17.73
N ARG A 127 2.03 -14.88 -18.75
CA ARG A 127 3.11 -14.18 -19.43
C ARG A 127 2.69 -12.75 -19.72
N GLY A 128 3.55 -11.81 -19.37
CA GLY A 128 3.41 -10.39 -19.69
C GLY A 128 4.78 -9.75 -19.77
N ALA A 129 4.98 -8.85 -20.73
CA ALA A 129 6.18 -8.03 -20.78
C ALA A 129 5.99 -6.85 -19.82
N VAL A 130 6.76 -6.83 -18.73
CA VAL A 130 6.80 -5.68 -17.83
C VAL A 130 7.74 -4.65 -18.43
N ALA A 131 7.24 -3.44 -18.69
CA ALA A 131 8.06 -2.33 -19.16
C ALA A 131 8.91 -1.80 -17.98
N LEU A 132 10.22 -2.08 -18.03
CA LEU A 132 11.16 -1.72 -16.96
C LEU A 132 12.20 -0.69 -17.41
N ASP A 133 12.16 -0.21 -18.65
CA ASP A 133 13.20 0.65 -19.21
C ASP A 133 13.41 1.92 -18.38
N GLY A 134 12.34 2.62 -18.00
CA GLY A 134 12.48 3.77 -17.10
C GLY A 134 12.84 3.41 -15.65
N VAL A 135 12.55 2.20 -15.17
CA VAL A 135 13.08 1.73 -13.86
C VAL A 135 14.59 1.54 -13.95
N HIS A 136 15.09 0.90 -15.01
CA HIS A 136 16.52 0.75 -15.26
C HIS A 136 17.21 2.10 -15.44
N TYR A 137 16.57 3.06 -16.11
CA TYR A 137 17.05 4.44 -16.19
C TYR A 137 17.24 5.04 -14.79
N LEU A 138 16.24 4.90 -13.91
CA LEU A 138 16.34 5.41 -12.54
C LEU A 138 17.42 4.68 -11.74
N GLN A 139 17.54 3.36 -11.85
CA GLN A 139 18.60 2.61 -11.17
C GLN A 139 20.00 3.09 -11.59
N ALA A 140 20.19 3.41 -12.87
CA ALA A 140 21.46 3.89 -13.39
C ALA A 140 21.75 5.36 -13.03
N ASN A 141 20.73 6.22 -12.87
CA ASN A 141 20.92 7.68 -12.82
C ASN A 141 20.49 8.34 -11.51
N LEU A 142 19.69 7.69 -10.66
CA LEU A 142 19.13 8.29 -9.45
C LEU A 142 20.19 8.54 -8.36
N GLY A 143 21.15 7.63 -8.21
CA GLY A 143 22.15 7.68 -7.14
C GLY A 143 21.50 7.78 -5.75
N PHE A 144 21.98 8.70 -4.91
CA PHE A 144 21.41 8.96 -3.58
C PHE A 144 20.22 9.93 -3.59
N GLN A 145 19.75 10.37 -4.75
CA GLN A 145 18.59 11.25 -4.85
C GLN A 145 17.29 10.44 -4.87
N ARG A 146 16.16 11.13 -4.86
CA ARG A 146 14.83 10.54 -4.84
C ARG A 146 14.04 10.90 -6.09
N PHE A 147 13.02 10.11 -6.39
CA PHE A 147 11.99 10.51 -7.33
C PHE A 147 10.65 10.76 -6.64
N VAL A 148 9.82 11.56 -7.29
CA VAL A 148 8.37 11.66 -7.03
C VAL A 148 7.64 11.12 -8.24
N THR A 149 6.54 10.41 -8.04
CA THR A 149 5.74 9.80 -9.10
C THR A 149 4.34 10.40 -9.14
N LEU A 150 3.92 10.77 -10.34
CA LEU A 150 2.54 11.04 -10.73
C LEU A 150 1.93 9.83 -11.46
N GLY A 151 2.63 8.68 -11.40
CA GLY A 151 2.46 7.49 -12.22
C GLY A 151 3.64 7.30 -13.20
N PRO A 152 3.79 6.11 -13.80
CA PRO A 152 3.03 4.90 -13.55
C PRO A 152 3.57 4.06 -12.37
N VAL A 153 4.79 4.34 -11.88
CA VAL A 153 5.36 3.63 -10.72
C VAL A 153 4.52 3.97 -9.50
N GLN A 154 3.97 2.95 -8.85
CA GLN A 154 3.12 3.16 -7.68
C GLN A 154 3.95 3.51 -6.43
N PRO A 155 3.36 4.22 -5.45
CA PRO A 155 4.01 4.47 -4.17
C PRO A 155 4.52 3.17 -3.52
N ASN A 156 5.60 3.27 -2.74
CA ASN A 156 6.28 2.15 -2.07
C ASN A 156 6.98 1.13 -2.99
N TYR A 157 6.67 1.07 -4.30
CA TYR A 157 7.37 0.16 -5.24
C TYR A 157 8.83 0.55 -5.47
N GLY A 158 9.22 1.78 -5.11
CA GLY A 158 10.63 2.17 -5.10
C GLY A 158 11.49 1.21 -4.26
N ALA A 159 10.98 0.72 -3.13
CA ALA A 159 11.67 -0.25 -2.29
C ALA A 159 11.87 -1.61 -3.00
N TYR A 160 10.86 -2.06 -3.76
CA TYR A 160 10.95 -3.30 -4.55
C TYR A 160 12.04 -3.22 -5.63
N PHE A 161 12.17 -2.07 -6.28
CA PHE A 161 13.14 -1.85 -7.36
C PHE A 161 14.51 -1.30 -6.89
N GLY A 162 14.68 -1.01 -5.59
CA GLY A 162 15.91 -0.41 -5.07
C GLY A 162 16.13 1.05 -5.51
N ILE A 163 15.06 1.78 -5.85
CA ILE A 163 15.10 3.20 -6.24
C ILE A 163 14.31 4.03 -5.23
N ALA A 164 14.92 5.06 -4.66
CA ALA A 164 14.30 5.80 -3.57
C ALA A 164 13.20 6.75 -4.06
N SER A 165 12.03 6.71 -3.41
CA SER A 165 10.88 7.56 -3.69
C SER A 165 10.39 8.30 -2.45
N ILE A 166 9.66 9.41 -2.64
CA ILE A 166 8.99 10.11 -1.52
C ILE A 166 7.49 9.80 -1.39
N ASN A 167 6.86 9.23 -2.43
CA ASN A 167 5.46 8.85 -2.39
C ASN A 167 5.18 7.72 -1.40
N HIS A 168 3.99 7.73 -0.79
CA HIS A 168 3.58 6.72 0.19
C HIS A 168 2.11 6.29 0.02
N ASN A 169 1.85 5.02 0.33
CA ASN A 169 0.50 4.43 0.41
C ASN A 169 0.41 3.30 1.48
N ASP A 170 1.53 3.02 2.17
CA ASP A 170 1.59 1.98 3.19
C ASP A 170 1.50 2.61 4.57
N LEU A 171 0.61 2.06 5.40
CA LEU A 171 0.39 2.48 6.77
C LEU A 171 1.13 1.53 7.73
N PRO A 172 1.59 2.03 8.90
CA PRO A 172 1.46 3.41 9.39
C PRO A 172 2.50 4.38 8.79
N ILE A 173 2.14 5.68 8.71
CA ILE A 173 3.02 6.75 8.22
C ILE A 173 3.36 7.71 9.37
N PRO A 174 4.62 8.14 9.55
CA PRO A 174 4.96 9.13 10.56
C PRO A 174 4.25 10.47 10.33
N ARG A 175 3.59 11.00 11.37
CA ARG A 175 2.86 12.28 11.28
C ARG A 175 3.75 13.44 10.79
N ILE A 176 5.00 13.48 11.24
CA ILE A 176 5.95 14.52 10.84
C ILE A 176 6.17 14.55 9.31
N TRP A 177 6.01 13.42 8.63
CA TRP A 177 6.07 13.34 7.17
C TRP A 177 4.77 13.78 6.51
N THR A 178 3.61 13.33 6.99
CA THR A 178 2.31 13.74 6.42
C THR A 178 2.08 15.25 6.57
N ASP A 179 2.44 15.81 7.73
CA ASP A 179 2.35 17.25 7.99
C ASP A 179 3.31 18.07 7.11
N TYR A 180 4.43 17.47 6.69
CA TYR A 180 5.36 18.11 5.76
C TYR A 180 4.82 18.08 4.32
N VAL A 181 4.23 16.95 3.90
CA VAL A 181 3.59 16.83 2.58
C VAL A 181 2.48 17.87 2.42
N GLU A 182 1.56 17.94 3.39
CA GLU A 182 0.43 18.89 3.35
C GLU A 182 0.88 20.35 3.30
N ARG A 183 1.91 20.71 4.08
CA ARG A 183 2.37 22.10 4.18
C ARG A 183 3.26 22.55 3.03
N HIS A 184 4.04 21.64 2.43
CA HIS A 184 5.13 22.02 1.53
C HIS A 184 5.09 21.38 0.14
N LEU A 185 4.45 20.22 -0.03
CA LEU A 185 4.54 19.46 -1.28
C LEU A 185 3.21 19.40 -2.05
N ASP A 186 2.13 19.04 -1.37
CA ASP A 186 0.81 18.83 -1.97
C ASP A 186 -0.28 18.98 -0.91
N SER A 187 -0.86 20.17 -0.81
CA SER A 187 -1.93 20.47 0.15
C SER A 187 -3.28 19.84 -0.20
N ASN A 188 -3.41 19.24 -1.39
CA ASN A 188 -4.60 18.51 -1.81
C ASN A 188 -4.38 16.98 -1.80
N ALA A 189 -3.27 16.50 -1.24
CA ALA A 189 -3.04 15.08 -0.99
C ALA A 189 -3.84 14.63 0.25
N PRO A 190 -4.58 13.49 0.20
CA PRO A 190 -5.22 12.96 1.39
C PRO A 190 -4.19 12.64 2.50
N PRO A 191 -4.52 12.82 3.79
CA PRO A 191 -3.54 12.68 4.89
C PRO A 191 -2.81 11.33 4.98
N ILE A 192 -3.40 10.26 4.43
CA ILE A 192 -2.87 8.89 4.44
C ILE A 192 -2.39 8.42 3.06
N LEU A 193 -2.46 9.27 2.03
CA LEU A 193 -2.14 8.94 0.64
C LEU A 193 -1.36 10.08 -0.02
N PHE A 194 -0.10 9.81 -0.40
CA PHE A 194 0.65 10.68 -1.29
C PHE A 194 1.01 9.91 -2.56
N THR A 195 0.02 9.71 -3.41
CA THR A 195 0.06 8.75 -4.53
C THR A 195 0.33 9.39 -5.88
N GLY A 196 0.36 10.72 -5.97
CA GLY A 196 0.46 11.45 -7.23
C GLY A 196 -0.84 11.52 -8.03
N SER A 197 -1.94 10.91 -7.54
CA SER A 197 -3.25 10.93 -8.22
C SER A 197 -4.43 11.10 -7.28
N SER A 198 -4.35 10.58 -6.05
CA SER A 198 -5.42 10.70 -5.05
C SER A 198 -5.55 12.15 -4.58
N ARG A 199 -6.78 12.67 -4.55
CA ARG A 199 -7.08 14.05 -4.13
C ARG A 199 -8.05 14.07 -2.96
N GLN A 200 -7.87 15.02 -2.04
CA GLN A 200 -8.84 15.30 -0.98
C GLN A 200 -10.09 16.00 -1.54
N ASP A 201 -9.87 16.99 -2.42
CA ASP A 201 -10.90 17.63 -3.22
C ASP A 201 -10.66 17.32 -4.70
N SER A 202 -11.59 16.60 -5.33
CA SER A 202 -11.53 16.26 -6.76
C SER A 202 -11.69 17.47 -7.67
N ALA A 203 -12.26 18.57 -7.18
CA ALA A 203 -12.37 19.84 -7.91
C ALA A 203 -11.19 20.79 -7.62
N GLY A 204 -10.31 20.44 -6.67
CA GLY A 204 -9.12 21.21 -6.31
C GLY A 204 -7.95 20.99 -7.28
N PRO A 205 -6.78 21.62 -6.98
CA PRO A 205 -5.57 21.48 -7.81
C PRO A 205 -5.14 20.03 -7.98
N SER A 206 -4.66 19.70 -9.18
CA SER A 206 -4.10 18.40 -9.49
C SER A 206 -2.73 18.20 -8.84
N ALA A 207 -2.23 16.97 -8.93
CA ALA A 207 -0.87 16.62 -8.50
C ALA A 207 0.20 17.42 -9.25
N ALA A 208 -0.02 17.60 -10.56
CA ALA A 208 0.88 18.34 -11.42
C ALA A 208 0.88 19.82 -11.06
N ASP A 209 -0.30 20.40 -10.78
CA ASP A 209 -0.41 21.80 -10.35
C ASP A 209 0.38 22.05 -9.06
N GLN A 210 0.21 21.16 -8.07
CA GLN A 210 0.91 21.23 -6.79
C GLN A 210 2.42 21.00 -6.94
N LEU A 211 2.83 20.10 -7.83
CA LEU A 211 4.25 19.88 -8.14
C LEU A 211 4.89 21.16 -8.70
N ILE A 212 4.27 21.75 -9.73
CA ILE A 212 4.79 22.95 -10.39
C ILE A 212 4.81 24.15 -9.42
N ALA A 213 3.79 24.30 -8.59
CA ALA A 213 3.73 25.35 -7.57
C ALA A 213 4.83 25.22 -6.49
N ASN A 214 5.32 24.00 -6.22
CA ASN A 214 6.17 23.70 -5.07
C ASN A 214 7.55 23.10 -5.43
N LEU A 215 8.06 23.31 -6.65
CA LEU A 215 9.31 22.69 -7.15
C LEU A 215 10.50 22.80 -6.18
N ASP A 216 10.67 23.95 -5.51
CA ASP A 216 11.75 24.14 -4.54
C ASP A 216 11.61 23.26 -3.30
N ALA A 217 10.38 22.97 -2.86
CA ALA A 217 10.14 22.06 -1.75
C ALA A 217 10.50 20.62 -2.10
N TYR A 218 10.22 20.19 -3.33
CA TYR A 218 10.67 18.91 -3.86
C TYR A 218 12.21 18.82 -3.93
N ARG A 219 12.89 19.89 -4.37
CA ARG A 219 14.36 19.96 -4.37
C ARG A 219 14.93 19.83 -2.97
N ARG A 220 14.33 20.48 -1.97
CA ARG A 220 14.77 20.43 -0.56
C ARG A 220 14.72 19.01 0.04
N VAL A 221 13.81 18.16 -0.42
CA VAL A 221 13.73 16.74 0.01
C VAL A 221 14.57 15.78 -0.85
N GLY A 222 15.40 16.33 -1.75
CA GLY A 222 16.31 15.57 -2.61
C GLY A 222 15.61 14.92 -3.81
N VAL A 223 14.48 15.46 -4.28
CA VAL A 223 13.86 14.97 -5.52
C VAL A 223 14.66 15.46 -6.72
N ARG A 224 15.21 14.50 -7.46
CA ARG A 224 15.88 14.71 -8.74
C ARG A 224 14.99 14.35 -9.92
N TYR A 225 14.13 13.35 -9.79
CA TYR A 225 13.29 12.90 -10.90
C TYR A 225 11.80 12.98 -10.57
N VAL A 226 11.01 13.46 -11.54
CA VAL A 226 9.55 13.41 -11.54
C VAL A 226 9.13 12.39 -12.59
N LEU A 227 8.28 11.44 -12.22
CA LEU A 227 7.71 10.46 -13.14
C LEU A 227 6.29 10.85 -13.50
N ALA A 228 5.94 10.74 -14.78
CA ALA A 228 4.56 10.87 -15.24
C ALA A 228 4.22 9.73 -16.21
N PRO A 229 2.93 9.36 -16.35
CA PRO A 229 2.48 8.43 -17.39
C PRO A 229 2.83 8.92 -18.79
N LYS A 230 2.97 8.00 -19.74
CA LYS A 230 3.27 8.34 -21.14
C LYS A 230 2.24 9.28 -21.75
N GLU A 231 0.95 9.05 -21.47
CA GLU A 231 -0.15 9.85 -22.01
C GLU A 231 -0.40 11.15 -21.24
N SER A 232 0.49 11.52 -20.31
CA SER A 232 0.28 12.69 -19.43
C SER A 232 -0.02 14.00 -20.18
N PRO A 233 0.62 14.39 -21.30
CA PRO A 233 0.34 15.66 -21.98
C PRO A 233 -1.10 15.83 -22.48
N GLY A 234 -1.77 14.73 -22.82
CA GLY A 234 -3.13 14.75 -23.34
C GLY A 234 -4.21 14.81 -22.26
N GLN A 235 -3.82 14.79 -20.98
CA GLN A 235 -4.75 14.69 -19.86
C GLN A 235 -4.88 16.03 -19.12
N PRO A 236 -6.11 16.50 -18.81
CA PRO A 236 -6.32 17.76 -18.10
C PRO A 236 -5.57 17.86 -16.77
N ALA A 237 -5.40 16.75 -16.05
CA ALA A 237 -4.70 16.69 -14.77
C ALA A 237 -3.19 16.96 -14.84
N PHE A 238 -2.61 17.09 -16.05
CA PHE A 238 -1.19 17.35 -16.27
C PHE A 238 -0.96 18.59 -17.14
N ALA A 239 -2.01 19.38 -17.41
CA ALA A 239 -1.92 20.56 -18.28
C ALA A 239 -0.87 21.55 -17.80
N SER A 240 -0.77 21.79 -16.48
CA SER A 240 0.26 22.66 -15.89
C SER A 240 1.68 22.14 -16.09
N LEU A 241 1.90 20.83 -15.95
CA LEU A 241 3.21 20.22 -16.21
C LEU A 241 3.59 20.34 -17.68
N ALA A 242 2.66 20.06 -18.60
CA ALA A 242 2.90 20.20 -20.03
C ALA A 242 3.24 21.66 -20.40
N HIS A 243 2.40 22.60 -19.99
CA HIS A 243 2.63 24.03 -20.19
C HIS A 243 3.95 24.52 -19.58
N TYR A 244 4.31 24.07 -18.37
CA TYR A 244 5.57 24.45 -17.74
C TYR A 244 6.78 23.99 -18.56
N VAL A 245 6.77 22.76 -19.06
CA VAL A 245 7.89 22.19 -19.81
C VAL A 245 8.00 22.81 -21.21
N ASP A 246 6.88 23.11 -21.86
CA ASP A 246 6.86 23.62 -23.24
C ASP A 246 7.10 25.13 -23.33
N GLU A 247 6.56 25.93 -22.40
CA GLU A 247 6.55 27.39 -22.51
C GLU A 247 7.59 28.11 -21.64
N THR A 248 8.20 27.44 -20.66
CA THR A 248 9.16 28.09 -19.76
C THR A 248 10.57 28.10 -20.38
N PRO A 249 11.20 29.26 -20.58
CA PRO A 249 12.59 29.31 -21.00
C PRO A 249 13.51 28.74 -19.91
N GLN A 250 14.33 27.73 -20.24
CA GLN A 250 15.22 27.02 -19.31
C GLN A 250 14.48 26.48 -18.07
N PRO A 251 13.54 25.54 -18.26
CA PRO A 251 12.73 25.06 -17.16
C PRO A 251 13.61 24.35 -16.13
N ALA A 252 13.31 24.54 -14.84
CA ALA A 252 13.98 23.79 -13.76
C ALA A 252 13.66 22.29 -13.85
N LEU A 253 12.61 21.92 -14.58
CA LEU A 253 12.16 20.56 -14.82
C LEU A 253 12.24 20.24 -16.32
N ARG A 254 13.05 19.25 -16.71
CA ARG A 254 13.28 18.91 -18.13
C ARG A 254 13.09 17.42 -18.37
N GLU A 255 12.42 17.03 -19.44
CA GLU A 255 12.35 15.61 -19.82
C GLU A 255 13.74 15.08 -20.20
N VAL A 256 14.12 13.95 -19.62
CA VAL A 256 15.42 13.31 -19.84
C VAL A 256 15.30 11.87 -20.32
N PHE A 257 14.12 11.26 -20.15
CA PHE A 257 13.85 9.91 -20.61
C PHE A 257 12.35 9.72 -20.88
N SER A 258 12.03 8.87 -21.86
CA SER A 258 10.68 8.54 -22.29
C SER A 258 10.66 7.12 -22.82
N ASP A 259 9.72 6.29 -22.38
CA ASP A 259 9.50 4.96 -22.94
C ASP A 259 8.03 4.76 -23.36
N LYS A 260 7.56 3.51 -23.38
CA LYS A 260 6.19 3.14 -23.76
C LYS A 260 5.15 3.46 -22.69
N VAL A 261 5.55 3.60 -21.42
CA VAL A 261 4.63 3.72 -20.26
C VAL A 261 4.91 4.94 -19.38
N MET A 262 6.12 5.49 -19.41
CA MET A 262 6.51 6.61 -18.55
C MET A 262 7.34 7.68 -19.26
N ARG A 263 7.27 8.89 -18.69
CA ARG A 263 8.18 10.01 -18.94
C ARG A 263 8.91 10.33 -17.64
N VAL A 264 10.19 10.67 -17.74
CA VAL A 264 11.03 11.03 -16.61
C VAL A 264 11.54 12.45 -16.83
N PHE A 265 11.26 13.32 -15.88
CA PHE A 265 11.73 14.69 -15.88
C PHE A 265 12.77 14.89 -14.79
N GLU A 266 13.93 15.44 -15.15
CA GLU A 266 14.96 15.85 -14.21
C GLU A 266 14.66 17.24 -13.65
N LEU A 267 14.61 17.32 -12.33
CA LEU A 267 14.51 18.55 -11.56
C LEU A 267 15.92 19.01 -11.20
N ALA A 268 16.31 20.18 -11.70
CA ALA A 268 17.65 20.73 -11.56
C ALA A 268 18.01 21.01 -10.10
N ASN A 269 19.29 20.85 -9.75
CA ASN A 269 19.89 21.08 -8.42
C ASN A 269 19.03 20.60 -7.24
N PRO A 270 18.82 19.27 -7.11
CA PRO A 270 18.27 18.68 -5.89
C PRO A 270 19.23 18.90 -4.71
N ALA A 271 18.69 19.02 -3.49
CA ALA A 271 19.53 19.09 -2.30
C ALA A 271 20.37 17.80 -2.17
N PRO A 272 21.66 17.87 -1.80
CA PRO A 272 22.49 16.69 -1.65
C PRO A 272 22.00 15.84 -0.47
N TYR A 273 21.97 14.51 -0.65
CA TYR A 273 21.47 13.60 0.38
C TYR A 273 22.27 13.67 1.70
N PHE A 274 23.58 13.89 1.59
CA PHE A 274 24.46 14.23 2.70
C PHE A 274 25.09 15.61 2.48
N SER A 275 25.17 16.42 3.53
CA SER A 275 25.92 17.67 3.51
C SER A 275 26.61 17.92 4.86
N ALA A 276 27.82 18.44 4.81
CA ALA A 276 28.59 18.81 6.01
C ALA A 276 29.50 20.00 5.68
N PRO A 277 29.24 21.19 6.23
CA PRO A 277 30.08 22.36 6.00
C PRO A 277 31.54 22.10 6.39
N GLY A 278 32.49 22.43 5.52
CA GLY A 278 33.92 22.27 5.80
C GLY A 278 34.43 20.82 5.80
N CYS A 279 33.64 19.87 5.29
CA CYS A 279 34.06 18.48 5.16
C CYS A 279 33.99 17.98 3.71
N THR A 280 34.89 17.07 3.36
CA THR A 280 34.76 16.22 2.17
C THR A 280 34.02 14.94 2.56
N LEU A 281 32.98 14.58 1.80
CA LEU A 281 32.14 13.41 2.09
C LEU A 281 32.27 12.37 0.98
N VAL A 282 32.42 11.11 1.36
CA VAL A 282 32.37 9.95 0.46
C VAL A 282 31.32 8.98 0.99
N ALA A 283 30.17 8.91 0.31
CA ALA A 283 29.06 8.06 0.72
C ALA A 283 29.08 6.73 -0.03
N ASP A 284 29.17 5.62 0.70
CA ASP A 284 29.08 4.27 0.12
C ASP A 284 27.62 3.87 -0.10
N THR A 285 26.77 4.20 0.88
CA THR A 285 25.34 3.91 0.87
C THR A 285 24.58 5.06 1.51
N ARG A 286 23.25 5.00 1.48
CA ARG A 286 22.41 5.93 2.26
C ARG A 286 22.62 5.83 3.78
N ASN A 287 23.28 4.78 4.26
CA ASN A 287 23.49 4.50 5.68
C ASN A 287 24.97 4.49 6.09
N SER A 288 25.91 4.70 5.17
CA SER A 288 27.37 4.69 5.43
C SER A 288 28.02 5.84 4.67
N VAL A 289 28.75 6.69 5.39
CA VAL A 289 29.46 7.83 4.82
C VAL A 289 30.76 8.07 5.57
N GLU A 290 31.83 8.27 4.83
CA GLU A 290 33.09 8.78 5.34
C GLU A 290 33.11 10.30 5.22
N ALA A 291 33.60 10.96 6.25
CA ALA A 291 33.79 12.40 6.29
C ALA A 291 35.24 12.73 6.64
N ASP A 292 35.82 13.75 6.02
CA ASP A 292 37.08 14.35 6.43
C ASP A 292 36.87 15.85 6.61
N CYS A 293 36.96 16.32 7.85
CA CYS A 293 36.58 17.68 8.24
C CYS A 293 37.79 18.48 8.73
N THR A 294 37.94 19.72 8.26
CA THR A 294 39.04 20.59 8.70
C THR A 294 38.87 21.10 10.13
N ALA A 295 37.63 21.11 10.63
CA ALA A 295 37.25 21.45 11.99
C ALA A 295 36.02 20.62 12.42
N ALA A 296 35.65 20.68 13.70
CA ALA A 296 34.41 20.06 14.15
C ALA A 296 33.21 20.60 13.35
N SER A 297 32.33 19.70 12.90
CA SER A 297 31.24 20.02 12.00
C SER A 297 29.99 19.18 12.32
N SER A 298 29.01 19.19 11.43
CA SER A 298 27.84 18.33 11.52
C SER A 298 27.43 17.83 10.14
N VAL A 299 27.13 16.53 10.05
CA VAL A 299 26.51 15.96 8.85
C VAL A 299 25.01 16.10 8.97
N THR A 300 24.41 16.74 7.98
CA THR A 300 22.99 16.67 7.70
C THR A 300 22.75 15.56 6.70
N ARG A 301 21.77 14.71 7.00
CA ARG A 301 21.32 13.61 6.14
C ARG A 301 19.84 13.83 5.83
N LEU A 302 19.48 13.83 4.56
CA LEU A 302 18.10 14.04 4.10
C LEU A 302 17.20 12.83 4.37
N GLU A 303 17.32 12.15 5.50
CA GLU A 303 16.46 11.04 5.91
C GLU A 303 15.47 11.49 6.99
N LEU A 304 14.30 10.86 7.04
CA LEU A 304 13.25 11.23 7.99
C LEU A 304 13.72 11.05 9.44
N PHE A 305 13.62 12.11 10.24
CA PHE A 305 13.86 12.06 11.67
C PHE A 305 12.70 11.37 12.39
N MET A 306 12.93 10.14 12.85
CA MET A 306 11.94 9.34 13.58
C MET A 306 12.59 8.35 14.53
N ARG A 307 11.81 7.86 15.50
CA ARG A 307 12.24 6.82 16.45
C ARG A 307 12.64 5.54 15.71
N GLY A 308 13.71 4.89 16.20
CA GLY A 308 14.25 3.64 15.65
C GLY A 308 15.59 3.82 14.93
N TRP A 309 15.95 5.06 14.57
CA TRP A 309 17.28 5.37 14.05
C TRP A 309 18.33 5.41 15.15
N ARG A 310 19.51 4.89 14.85
CA ARG A 310 20.74 4.99 15.63
C ARG A 310 21.88 5.39 14.70
N ALA A 311 22.86 6.12 15.22
CA ALA A 311 24.06 6.47 14.49
C ALA A 311 25.31 6.16 15.32
N THR A 312 26.39 5.83 14.64
CA THR A 312 27.73 5.73 15.23
C THR A 312 28.71 6.57 14.44
N VAL A 313 29.60 7.26 15.14
CA VAL A 313 30.77 7.95 14.56
C VAL A 313 32.00 7.24 15.09
N ASN A 314 32.81 6.66 14.21
CA ASN A 314 33.99 5.87 14.57
C ASN A 314 33.69 4.71 15.54
N GLY A 315 32.50 4.12 15.43
CA GLY A 315 32.02 3.04 16.31
C GLY A 315 31.37 3.51 17.61
N GLU A 316 31.45 4.80 17.96
CA GLU A 316 30.83 5.34 19.16
C GLU A 316 29.40 5.83 18.90
N ALA A 317 28.47 5.44 19.76
CA ALA A 317 27.07 5.84 19.64
C ALA A 317 26.92 7.36 19.72
N THR A 318 26.33 7.95 18.69
CA THR A 318 26.19 9.39 18.54
C THR A 318 24.70 9.76 18.45
N PRO A 319 24.21 10.73 19.27
CA PRO A 319 22.83 11.18 19.18
C PRO A 319 22.51 11.77 17.80
N ILE A 320 21.35 11.39 17.26
CA ILE A 320 20.78 12.01 16.06
C ILE A 320 19.86 13.13 16.52
N ALA A 321 20.13 14.35 16.09
CA ALA A 321 19.27 15.50 16.26
C ALA A 321 18.37 15.69 15.03
N GLN A 322 17.22 16.34 15.24
CA GLN A 322 16.40 16.83 14.14
C GLN A 322 17.01 18.11 13.57
N THR A 323 16.98 18.26 12.25
CA THR A 323 17.36 19.50 11.57
C THR A 323 16.39 19.84 10.45
N GLY A 324 16.20 21.14 10.21
CA GLY A 324 15.04 21.61 9.46
C GLY A 324 13.75 21.12 10.10
N GLU A 325 12.77 20.77 9.28
CA GLU A 325 11.50 20.23 9.79
C GLU A 325 11.50 18.71 9.95
N ILE A 326 12.24 17.97 9.13
CA ILE A 326 12.08 16.52 9.04
C ILE A 326 13.39 15.72 8.96
N PHE A 327 14.56 16.36 8.91
CA PHE A 327 15.82 15.68 8.59
C PHE A 327 16.68 15.35 9.79
N GLN A 328 17.71 14.54 9.57
CA GLN A 328 18.65 14.09 10.59
C GLN A 328 19.94 14.91 10.58
N ARG A 329 20.50 15.17 11.75
CA ARG A 329 21.83 15.76 11.94
C ARG A 329 22.60 15.02 13.03
N ILE A 330 23.90 14.82 12.79
CA ILE A 330 24.84 14.33 13.81
C ILE A 330 26.06 15.25 13.89
N ALA A 331 26.66 15.35 15.06
CA ALA A 331 27.92 16.08 15.25
C ALA A 331 29.11 15.22 14.78
N LEU A 332 30.15 15.87 14.24
CA LEU A 332 31.40 15.25 13.84
C LEU A 332 32.60 15.93 14.51
N PRO A 333 33.61 15.16 14.94
CA PRO A 333 34.90 15.72 15.32
C PRO A 333 35.66 16.24 14.08
N ALA A 334 36.73 17.00 14.31
CA ALA A 334 37.69 17.32 13.26
C ALA A 334 38.45 16.07 12.79
N GLY A 335 38.90 16.07 11.55
CA GLY A 335 39.59 14.95 10.90
C GLY A 335 38.64 13.92 10.28
N ARG A 336 39.18 12.71 10.04
CA ARG A 336 38.46 11.63 9.38
C ARG A 336 37.49 10.92 10.32
N SER A 337 36.28 10.68 9.86
CA SER A 337 35.22 9.97 10.58
C SER A 337 34.50 8.98 9.69
N THR A 338 34.24 7.78 10.20
CA THR A 338 33.35 6.79 9.58
C THR A 338 32.00 6.84 10.28
N ILE A 339 30.95 7.14 9.52
CA ILE A 339 29.59 7.32 10.04
C ILE A 339 28.72 6.17 9.55
N ARG A 340 27.98 5.56 10.48
CA ARG A 340 26.99 4.53 10.15
C ARG A 340 25.64 4.86 10.77
N PHE A 341 24.58 4.61 10.01
CA PHE A 341 23.21 4.75 10.45
C PHE A 341 22.48 3.41 10.35
N GLU A 342 21.70 3.09 11.37
CA GLU A 342 20.90 1.88 11.42
C GLU A 342 19.49 2.19 11.85
N PHE A 343 18.51 1.56 11.20
CA PHE A 343 17.12 1.67 11.58
C PHE A 343 16.60 0.32 12.08
N ALA A 344 16.03 0.32 13.27
CA ALA A 344 15.24 -0.78 13.79
C ALA A 344 13.87 -0.23 14.24
N PRO A 345 12.75 -0.72 13.70
CA PRO A 345 11.44 -0.26 14.13
C PRO A 345 11.30 -0.41 15.65
N PRO A 346 10.72 0.58 16.35
CA PRO A 346 10.42 0.43 17.78
C PRO A 346 9.64 -0.87 18.03
N PHE A 347 10.01 -1.58 19.10
CA PHE A 347 9.38 -2.84 19.52
C PHE A 347 9.53 -4.04 18.57
N ILE A 348 10.36 -3.96 17.51
CA ILE A 348 10.56 -5.10 16.60
C ILE A 348 11.05 -6.36 17.32
N GLY A 349 11.86 -6.22 18.38
CA GLY A 349 12.26 -7.35 19.21
C GLY A 349 11.10 -8.04 19.92
N TRP A 350 10.12 -7.28 20.41
CA TRP A 350 8.90 -7.82 21.02
C TRP A 350 8.01 -8.52 19.99
N ALA A 351 7.93 -7.99 18.77
CA ALA A 351 7.20 -8.63 17.69
C ALA A 351 7.80 -10.00 17.35
N TRP A 352 9.13 -10.09 17.26
CA TRP A 352 9.82 -11.38 17.08
C TRP A 352 9.57 -12.36 18.24
N ALA A 353 9.63 -11.88 19.48
CA ALA A 353 9.34 -12.71 20.65
C ALA A 353 7.89 -13.27 20.61
N ALA A 354 6.92 -12.40 20.33
CA ALA A 354 5.51 -12.79 20.22
C ALA A 354 5.27 -13.80 19.08
N PHE A 355 5.93 -13.61 17.93
CA PHE A 355 5.88 -14.53 16.81
C PHE A 355 6.39 -15.93 17.20
N VAL A 356 7.55 -16.00 17.86
CA VAL A 356 8.13 -17.29 18.31
C VAL A 356 7.22 -17.96 19.35
N ILE A 357 6.69 -17.21 20.31
CA ILE A 357 5.73 -17.74 21.30
C ILE A 357 4.50 -18.30 20.61
N GLY A 358 3.94 -17.59 19.61
CA GLY A 358 2.79 -18.06 18.83
C GLY A 358 3.04 -19.42 18.16
N TRP A 359 4.23 -19.61 17.59
CA TRP A 359 4.63 -20.90 17.01
C TRP A 359 4.76 -22.02 18.03
N ILE A 360 5.33 -21.74 19.21
CA ILE A 360 5.44 -22.71 20.29
C ILE A 360 4.04 -23.15 20.75
N LEU A 361 3.13 -22.21 20.96
CA LEU A 361 1.75 -22.50 21.35
C LEU A 361 1.01 -23.30 20.27
N PHE A 362 1.20 -22.95 19.00
CA PHE A 362 0.63 -23.70 17.87
C PHE A 362 1.12 -25.16 17.84
N ALA A 363 2.42 -25.39 18.03
CA ALA A 363 2.99 -26.74 18.07
C ALA A 363 2.45 -27.57 19.26
N ILE A 364 2.31 -26.95 20.43
CA ILE A 364 1.72 -27.61 21.62
C ILE A 364 0.25 -27.98 21.36
N ALA A 365 -0.55 -27.07 20.78
CA ALA A 365 -1.95 -27.33 20.45
C ALA A 365 -2.10 -28.47 19.43
N PHE A 366 -1.24 -28.49 18.40
CA PHE A 366 -1.25 -29.52 17.37
C PHE A 366 -0.92 -30.91 17.92
N THR A 367 0.14 -31.01 18.75
CA THR A 367 0.55 -32.28 19.36
C THR A 367 -0.47 -32.80 20.38
N SER A 368 -1.07 -31.91 21.17
CA SER A 368 -2.14 -32.30 22.12
C SER A 368 -3.43 -32.71 21.41
N PHE A 369 -3.76 -32.13 20.25
CA PHE A 369 -4.86 -32.59 19.41
C PHE A 369 -4.60 -33.98 18.81
N ALA A 370 -3.41 -34.20 18.25
CA ALA A 370 -3.00 -35.51 17.72
C ALA A 370 -2.97 -36.60 18.81
N ALA A 371 -2.52 -36.26 20.02
CA ALA A 371 -2.54 -37.19 21.14
C ALA A 371 -3.96 -37.53 21.63
N ARG A 372 -4.91 -36.58 21.52
CA ARG A 372 -6.33 -36.83 21.85
C ARG A 372 -7.05 -37.65 20.77
N SER A 373 -6.75 -37.45 19.48
CA SER A 373 -7.34 -38.27 18.41
C SER A 373 -6.91 -39.74 18.48
N HIS A 374 -5.71 -40.03 19.02
CA HIS A 374 -5.26 -41.41 19.27
C HIS A 374 -5.87 -42.06 20.52
N ARG A 375 -6.55 -41.32 21.39
CA ARG A 375 -7.10 -41.80 22.67
C ARG A 375 -8.62 -42.01 22.67
N GLN A 376 -9.33 -41.85 21.55
CA GLN A 376 -10.71 -42.33 21.45
C GLN A 376 -10.71 -43.81 21.03
N PRO A 377 -11.07 -44.75 21.92
CA PRO A 377 -11.33 -46.13 21.52
C PRO A 377 -12.65 -46.20 20.74
N GLN A 378 -12.73 -47.12 19.78
CA GLN A 378 -13.96 -47.51 19.09
C GLN A 378 -15.00 -48.09 20.05
#